data_AF-A0AAV6D8E3-F1
#
_entry.id   AF-A0AAV6D8E3-F1
#
_cell.length_a   1.000
_cell.length_b   1.000
_cell.length_c   1.000
_cell.angle_alpha   90.00
_cell.angle_beta   90.00
_cell.angle_gamma   90.00
#
_symmetry.space_group_name_H-M   'P 1'
#
loop_
_entity.id
_entity.type
_entity.pdbx_description
1 polymer ?
#
loop_
_entity_poly.entity_id
_entity_poly.type
_entity_poly.pdbx_seq_one_letter_code
_entity_poly.pdbx_strand_id
1 'polypeptide(L)' 'MSDLQAEVEARFALVRERYGDRLAPEELEAVRTAVEGLVQAARALRAVRLDNASEPGQPFAAYRANP' A
#
# COMPACT_ATOMS: atom_id res chain seq x y z
N MET A 1 4.05 21.03 6.34
CA MET A 1 3.75 19.85 5.50
C MET A 1 2.58 19.12 6.13
N SER A 2 1.56 18.71 5.38
CA SER A 2 0.45 17.95 5.96
C SER A 2 0.90 16.53 6.33
N ASP A 3 0.21 15.90 7.27
CA ASP A 3 0.45 14.49 7.64
C ASP A 3 0.35 13.56 6.42
N LEU A 4 -0.61 13.82 5.53
CA LEU A 4 -0.78 13.11 4.27
C LEU A 4 0.46 13.25 3.36
N GLN A 5 0.99 14.47 3.22
CA GLN A 5 2.18 14.73 2.39
C GLN A 5 3.43 14.08 2.98
N ALA A 6 3.58 14.09 4.31
CA ALA A 6 4.66 13.38 4.99
C ALA A 6 4.57 11.86 4.75
N GLU A 7 3.36 11.31 4.82
CA GLU A 7 3.08 9.91 4.60
C GLU A 7 3.43 9.44 3.17
N VAL A 8 3.09 10.27 2.18
CA VAL A 8 3.42 10.07 0.76
C VAL A 8 4.94 10.10 0.55
N GLU A 9 5.61 11.14 1.03
CA GLU A 9 7.05 11.30 0.81
C GLU A 9 7.85 10.14 1.44
N ALA A 10 7.46 9.71 2.66
CA ALA A 10 8.10 8.58 3.32
C ALA A 10 7.94 7.26 2.52
N ARG A 11 6.76 7.00 1.95
CA ARG A 11 6.51 5.81 1.13
C ARG A 11 7.22 5.87 -0.20
N PHE A 12 7.17 7.03 -0.86
CA PHE A 12 7.84 7.24 -2.14
C PHE A 12 9.36 7.09 -1.98
N ALA A 13 9.94 7.64 -0.92
CA ALA A 13 11.36 7.49 -0.62
C ALA A 13 11.76 6.00 -0.48
N LEU A 14 10.95 5.19 0.19
CA LEU A 14 11.19 3.76 0.35
C LEU A 14 11.10 2.98 -0.98
N VAL A 15 10.17 3.36 -1.86
CA VAL A 15 10.07 2.76 -3.21
C VAL A 15 11.29 3.16 -4.05
N ARG A 16 11.66 4.44 -4.04
CA ARG A 16 12.83 4.96 -4.77
C ARG A 16 14.13 4.32 -4.29
N GLU A 17 14.31 4.15 -2.98
CA GLU A 17 15.50 3.49 -2.42
C GLU A 17 15.64 2.04 -2.90
N ARG A 18 14.52 1.30 -3.01
CA ARG A 18 14.54 -0.13 -3.36
C ARG A 18 14.57 -0.41 -4.86
N TYR A 19 13.96 0.48 -5.65
CA TYR A 19 13.67 0.22 -7.05
C TYR A 19 14.05 1.36 -8.00
N GLY A 20 14.50 2.51 -7.48
CA GLY A 20 14.76 3.72 -8.29
C GLY A 20 15.78 3.49 -9.41
N ASP A 21 16.81 2.68 -9.17
CA ASP A 21 17.84 2.36 -10.17
C ASP A 21 17.31 1.57 -11.38
N ARG A 22 16.07 1.05 -11.30
CA ARG A 22 15.42 0.27 -12.35
C ARG A 22 14.34 1.06 -13.10
N LEU A 23 14.13 2.31 -12.74
CA LEU A 23 13.04 3.14 -13.25
C LEU A 23 13.59 4.36 -13.97
N ALA A 24 13.02 4.65 -15.14
CA ALA A 24 13.21 5.92 -15.81
C ALA A 24 12.59 7.05 -14.98
N PRO A 25 13.05 8.31 -15.14
CA PRO A 25 12.49 9.45 -14.41
C PRO A 25 10.96 9.58 -14.53
N GLU A 26 10.41 9.30 -15.71
CA GLU A 26 8.98 9.38 -15.99
C GLU A 26 8.20 8.28 -15.25
N GLU A 27 8.77 7.08 -15.14
CA GLU A 27 8.20 5.97 -14.36
C GLU A 27 8.24 6.28 -12.87
N LEU A 28 9.29 6.97 -12.40
CA LEU A 28 9.41 7.38 -11.01
C LEU A 28 8.33 8.41 -10.62
N GLU A 29 8.01 9.35 -11.50
CA GLU A 29 6.89 10.29 -11.29
C GLU A 29 5.52 9.59 -11.33
N ALA A 30 5.36 8.58 -12.21
CA ALA A 30 4.16 7.74 -12.21
C ALA A 30 4.01 6.96 -10.90
N VAL A 31 5.12 6.45 -10.35
CA VAL A 31 5.16 5.80 -9.03
C VAL A 31 4.78 6.78 -7.92
N ARG A 32 5.26 8.03 -7.94
CA ARG A 32 4.87 9.05 -6.96
C ARG A 32 3.36 9.26 -6.97
N THR A 33 2.78 9.43 -8.16
CA THR A 33 1.32 9.60 -8.35
C THR A 33 0.55 8.39 -7.82
N ALA A 34 1.04 7.17 -8.08
CA ALA A 34 0.42 5.95 -7.57
C ALA A 34 0.49 5.86 -6.03
N VAL A 35 1.62 6.24 -5.42
CA VAL A 35 1.77 6.28 -3.96
C VAL A 35 0.80 7.28 -3.33
N GLU A 36 0.59 8.45 -3.94
CA GLU A 36 -0.40 9.42 -3.48
C GLU A 36 -1.82 8.83 -3.45
N GLY A 37 -2.24 8.17 -4.53
CA GLY A 37 -3.54 7.49 -4.60
C GLY A 37 -3.67 6.39 -3.55
N LEU A 38 -2.64 5.56 -3.37
CA LEU A 38 -2.62 4.48 -2.38
C LEU A 38 -2.69 5.00 -0.94
N VAL A 39 -2.01 6.10 -0.62
CA VAL A 39 -2.07 6.71 0.72
C VAL A 39 -3.47 7.25 1.01
N GLN A 40 -4.10 7.93 0.04
CA GLN A 40 -5.47 8.41 0.18
C GLN A 40 -6.46 7.26 0.40
N ALA A 41 -6.37 6.20 -0.42
CA ALA A 41 -7.20 5.01 -0.28
C ALA A 41 -6.97 4.31 1.08
N ALA A 42 -5.71 4.14 1.49
CA ALA A 42 -5.37 3.52 2.77
C ALA A 42 -5.90 4.34 3.95
N ARG A 43 -5.90 5.68 3.87
CA ARG A 43 -6.49 6.53 4.90
C ARG A 43 -8.01 6.32 5.01
N ALA A 44 -8.70 6.19 3.87
CA ALA A 44 -10.13 5.86 3.86
C ALA A 44 -10.39 4.48 4.47
N LEU A 45 -9.57 3.47 4.14
CA LEU A 45 -9.68 2.12 4.71
C LEU A 45 -9.44 2.10 6.22
N ARG A 46 -8.44 2.84 6.73
CA ARG A 46 -8.16 2.94 8.18
C ARG A 46 -9.29 3.62 8.96
N ALA A 47 -10.13 4.42 8.31
CA ALA A 47 -11.29 5.04 8.95
C ALA A 47 -12.45 4.04 9.17
N VAL A 48 -12.41 2.87 8.52
CA VAL A 48 -13.38 1.80 8.76
C VAL A 48 -13.08 1.12 10.09
N ARG A 49 -14.04 1.15 11.01
CA ARG A 49 -13.94 0.43 12.28
C ARG A 49 -14.14 -1.07 12.03
N LEU A 50 -13.17 -1.86 12.45
CA LEU A 50 -13.25 -3.32 12.48
C LEU A 50 -13.52 -3.78 13.91
N ASP A 51 -14.33 -4.82 14.04
CA ASP A 51 -14.51 -5.53 15.30
C ASP A 51 -13.50 -6.67 15.39
N ASN A 52 -13.21 -7.16 16.60
CA ASN A 52 -12.26 -8.27 16.78
C ASN A 52 -12.67 -9.56 16.05
N ALA A 53 -13.96 -9.71 15.72
CA ALA A 53 -14.50 -10.83 14.95
C ALA A 53 -14.56 -10.56 13.43
N SER A 54 -14.04 -9.42 12.96
CA SER A 54 -13.95 -9.13 11.52
C SER A 54 -12.85 -9.97 10.87
N GLU A 55 -13.24 -11.03 10.18
CA GLU A 55 -12.32 -11.94 9.48
C GLU A 55 -11.97 -11.43 8.06
N PRO A 56 -10.83 -11.84 7.49
CA PRO A 56 -10.55 -11.63 6.07
C PRO A 56 -11.64 -12.24 5.18
N GLY A 57 -11.98 -11.56 4.08
CA GLY A 57 -13.01 -12.05 3.14
C GLY A 57 -12.72 -13.42 2.53
N GLN A 58 -11.45 -13.83 2.51
CA GLN A 58 -11.04 -15.19 2.18
C GLN A 58 -10.22 -15.76 3.36
N PRO A 59 -10.82 -16.63 4.19
CA PRO A 59 -10.08 -17.29 5.26
C PRO A 59 -9.06 -18.27 4.68
N PHE A 60 -8.01 -18.54 5.45
CA PHE A 60 -7.04 -19.57 5.10
C PHE A 60 -7.71 -20.94 5.10
N ALA A 61 -7.61 -21.66 3.98
CA ALA A 61 -7.99 -23.07 3.88
C ALA A 61 -6.73 -23.89 3.63
N ALA A 62 -6.37 -24.77 4.57
CA ALA A 62 -5.26 -25.69 4.37
C ALA A 62 -5.56 -26.58 3.17
N TYR A 63 -4.60 -26.66 2.23
CA TYR A 63 -4.68 -27.60 1.12
C TYR A 63 -4.68 -29.02 1.68
N ARG A 64 -5.82 -29.72 1.58
CA ARG A 64 -5.85 -31.17 1.73
C ARG A 64 -5.70 -31.75 0.33
N ALA A 65 -4.53 -32.33 0.03
CA ALA A 65 -4.52 -33.42 -0.92
C ALA A 65 -5.43 -34.50 -0.31
N ASN A 66 -6.57 -34.79 -0.93
CA ASN A 66 -7.36 -35.96 -0.55
C ASN A 66 -6.42 -37.19 -0.53
N PRO A 67 -6.42 -38.02 0.51
CA PRO A 67 -5.89 -39.38 0.38
C PRO A 67 -6.71 -40.17 -0.66
#